data_AF-A0A2D4XFN3-F1
#
_entry.id   AF-A0A2D4XFN3-F1
#
_cell.length_a   1.000
_cell.length_b   1.000
_cell.length_c   1.000
_cell.angle_alpha   90.00
_cell.angle_beta   90.00
_cell.angle_gamma   90.00
#
_symmetry.space_group_name_H-M   'P 1'
#
loop_
_entity.id
_entity.type
_entity.pdbx_description
1 polymer ?
#
loop_
_entity_poly.entity_id
_entity_poly.type
_entity_poly.pdbx_seq_one_letter_code
_entity_poly.pdbx_strand_id
1 'polypeptide(L)'
;MKYLITLIQVADVTVHILANQVEPLRITANVIIIIWILLPSKNMTRSLSLGSISLFAILNIYFLSQFGVTNDGSPRIFFWGAVVSTLALSGYFIKDKDFR
;
A
#
# COMPACT_ATOMS: atom_id res chain seq x y z
N MET A 1 -10.76 3.06 -10.00
CA MET A 1 -9.39 2.76 -9.51
C MET A 1 -9.16 3.18 -8.07
N LYS A 2 -9.38 4.45 -7.70
CA LYS A 2 -9.17 4.96 -6.32
C LYS A 2 -9.85 4.10 -5.25
N TYR A 3 -11.16 3.85 -5.39
CA TYR A 3 -11.93 3.04 -4.44
C TYR A 3 -11.40 1.61 -4.29
N LEU A 4 -10.90 1.00 -5.36
CA LEU A 4 -10.33 -0.34 -5.32
C LEU A 4 -9.01 -0.35 -4.53
N ILE A 5 -8.11 0.62 -4.79
CA ILE A 5 -6.86 0.76 -4.05
C ILE A 5 -7.16 0.98 -2.56
N THR A 6 -8.11 1.86 -2.23
CA THR A 6 -8.55 2.11 -0.84
C THR A 6 -9.13 0.86 -0.20
N LEU A 7 -9.97 0.10 -0.90
CA LEU A 7 -10.54 -1.14 -0.40
C LEU A 7 -9.45 -2.16 -0.05
N ILE A 8 -8.44 -2.31 -0.90
CA ILE A 8 -7.29 -3.18 -0.64
C ILE A 8 -6.56 -2.74 0.64
N GLN A 9 -6.30 -1.43 0.80
CA GLN A 9 -5.58 -0.92 1.98
C GLN A 9 -6.39 -1.15 3.26
N VAL A 10 -7.70 -0.89 3.23
CA VAL A 10 -8.58 -1.08 4.39
C VAL A 10 -8.65 -2.55 4.75
N ALA A 11 -8.87 -3.44 3.78
CA ALA A 11 -8.91 -4.88 4.02
C ALA A 11 -7.59 -5.38 4.63
N ASP A 12 -6.45 -4.92 4.11
CA ASP A 12 -5.12 -5.31 4.59
C ASP A 12 -4.92 -4.87 6.06
N VAL A 13 -5.22 -3.61 6.40
CA VAL A 13 -5.16 -3.12 7.79
C VAL A 13 -6.13 -3.89 8.69
N THR A 14 -7.35 -4.15 8.24
CA THR A 14 -8.34 -4.92 9.01
C THR A 14 -7.82 -6.32 9.33
N VAL A 15 -7.24 -7.04 8.36
CA VAL A 15 -6.71 -8.38 8.60
C VAL A 15 -5.52 -8.34 9.56
N HIS A 16 -4.64 -7.33 9.49
CA HIS A 16 -3.56 -7.15 10.48
C HIS A 16 -4.09 -6.96 11.91
N ILE A 17 -5.13 -6.14 12.07
CA ILE A 17 -5.78 -5.91 13.39
C ILE A 17 -6.45 -7.19 13.88
N LEU A 18 -7.23 -7.88 13.04
CA LEU A 18 -7.95 -9.10 13.41
C LEU A 18 -7.02 -10.27 13.73
N ALA A 19 -5.87 -10.35 13.06
CA ALA A 19 -4.85 -11.36 13.33
C ALA A 19 -4.06 -11.08 14.62
N ASN A 20 -4.34 -9.97 15.32
CA ASN A 20 -3.53 -9.45 16.44
C ASN A 20 -2.03 -9.30 16.05
N GLN A 21 -1.76 -9.12 14.76
CA GLN A 21 -0.45 -8.88 14.17
C GLN A 21 -0.38 -7.40 13.79
N VAL A 22 -0.48 -6.54 14.81
CA VAL A 22 -0.37 -5.08 14.64
C VAL A 22 1.08 -4.77 14.32
N GLU A 23 1.38 -4.74 13.02
CA GLU A 23 2.70 -4.46 12.47
C GLU A 23 2.75 -2.98 12.10
N PRO A 24 3.39 -2.10 12.90
CA PRO A 24 3.28 -0.66 12.72
C PRO A 24 3.76 -0.21 11.33
N LEU A 25 4.82 -0.83 10.81
CA LEU A 25 5.37 -0.54 9.48
C LEU A 25 4.35 -0.76 8.36
N ARG A 26 3.56 -1.84 8.45
CA ARG A 26 2.53 -2.21 7.47
C ARG A 26 1.38 -1.23 7.51
N ILE A 27 0.90 -0.92 8.72
CA ILE A 27 -0.19 0.05 8.91
C ILE A 27 0.24 1.42 8.40
N THR A 28 1.45 1.88 8.73
CA THR A 28 2.00 3.14 8.22
C THR A 28 2.08 3.16 6.70
N ALA A 29 2.56 2.08 6.08
CA ALA A 29 2.62 1.98 4.62
C ALA A 29 1.23 2.11 3.99
N ASN A 30 0.24 1.39 4.48
CA ASN A 30 -1.13 1.42 3.95
C ASN A 30 -1.77 2.80 4.13
N VAL A 31 -1.55 3.44 5.29
CA VAL A 31 -2.02 4.81 5.57
C VAL A 31 -1.43 5.81 4.58
N ILE A 32 -0.15 5.69 4.22
CA ILE A 32 0.48 6.57 3.20
C ILE A 32 -0.26 6.48 1.86
N ILE A 33 -0.60 5.27 1.41
CA ILE A 33 -1.36 5.07 0.16
C ILE A 33 -2.79 5.62 0.27
N ILE A 34 -3.46 5.41 1.41
CA ILE A 34 -4.80 5.96 1.64
C ILE A 34 -4.77 7.48 1.59
N ILE A 35 -3.84 8.13 2.29
CA ILE A 35 -3.70 9.59 2.27
C ILE A 35 -3.45 10.06 0.84
N TRP A 36 -2.49 9.45 0.14
CA TRP A 36 -2.15 9.82 -1.24
C TRP A 36 -3.36 9.71 -2.19
N ILE A 37 -4.09 8.61 -2.16
CA ILE A 37 -5.19 8.38 -3.12
C ILE A 37 -6.41 9.29 -2.85
N LEU A 38 -6.60 9.68 -1.59
CA LEU A 38 -7.65 10.60 -1.13
C LEU A 38 -7.29 12.08 -1.33
N LEU A 39 -6.04 12.41 -1.67
CA LEU A 39 -5.68 13.79 -1.97
C LEU A 39 -6.54 14.34 -3.12
N PRO A 40 -6.99 15.61 -3.02
CA PRO A 40 -7.67 16.29 -4.12
C PRO A 40 -6.82 16.24 -5.38
N SER A 41 -7.43 15.96 -6.54
CA SER A 41 -6.69 15.79 -7.79
C SER A 41 -5.82 17.00 -8.15
N LYS A 42 -6.23 18.21 -7.76
CA LYS A 42 -5.47 19.47 -7.94
C LYS A 42 -4.14 19.54 -7.18
N ASN A 43 -4.01 18.77 -6.10
CA ASN A 43 -2.80 18.73 -5.27
C ASN A 43 -1.89 17.55 -5.63
N MET A 44 -2.29 16.74 -6.60
CA MET A 44 -1.64 15.47 -6.90
C MET A 44 -0.69 15.65 -8.07
N THR A 45 0.61 15.75 -7.79
CA THR A 45 1.66 15.82 -8.82
C THR A 45 2.24 14.44 -9.11
N ARG A 46 2.91 14.29 -10.27
CA ARG A 46 3.59 13.04 -10.63
C ARG A 46 4.69 12.70 -9.64
N SER A 47 5.47 13.70 -9.22
CA SER A 47 6.56 13.54 -8.23
C SER A 47 6.02 13.06 -6.88
N LEU A 48 4.98 13.72 -6.36
CA LEU A 48 4.33 13.29 -5.11
C LEU A 48 3.81 11.85 -5.23
N SER A 49 3.19 11.52 -6.35
CA SER A 49 2.61 10.18 -6.56
C SER A 49 3.68 9.09 -6.62
N LEU A 50 4.75 9.32 -7.37
CA LEU A 50 5.90 8.42 -7.39
C LEU A 50 6.58 8.32 -6.03
N GLY A 51 6.72 9.44 -5.30
CA GLY A 51 7.25 9.46 -3.94
C GLY A 51 6.43 8.63 -2.96
N SER A 52 5.10 8.79 -2.95
CA SER A 52 4.20 8.02 -2.08
C SER A 52 4.23 6.52 -2.38
N ILE A 53 4.21 6.14 -3.65
CA ILE A 53 4.30 4.73 -4.06
C ILE A 53 5.67 4.14 -3.73
N SER A 54 6.75 4.90 -3.93
CA SER A 54 8.11 4.43 -3.63
C SER A 54 8.30 4.24 -2.13
N LEU A 55 7.81 5.17 -1.31
CA LEU A 55 7.85 5.05 0.14
C LEU A 55 7.04 3.85 0.62
N PHE A 56 5.84 3.63 0.06
CA PHE A 56 5.05 2.42 0.32
C PHE A 56 5.82 1.13 -0.01
N ALA A 57 6.49 1.08 -1.17
CA ALA A 57 7.29 -0.07 -1.57
C ALA A 57 8.47 -0.30 -0.60
N ILE A 58 9.21 0.75 -0.27
CA ILE A 58 10.37 0.68 0.65
C ILE A 58 9.94 0.18 2.02
N LEU A 59 8.85 0.70 2.59
CA LEU A 59 8.37 0.27 3.91
C LEU A 59 7.95 -1.22 3.90
N ASN A 60 7.32 -1.68 2.83
CA ASN A 60 6.94 -3.09 2.69
C ASN A 60 8.14 -4.01 2.46
N ILE A 61 9.14 -3.59 1.69
CA ILE A 61 10.40 -4.33 1.51
C ILE A 61 11.19 -4.37 2.82
N TYR A 62 11.24 -3.26 3.56
CA TYR A 62 11.89 -3.21 4.86
C TYR A 62 11.19 -4.13 5.85
N PHE A 63 9.86 -4.10 5.89
CA PHE A 63 9.09 -5.07 6.67
C PHE A 63 9.44 -6.53 6.29
N LEU A 64 9.55 -6.83 4.98
CA LEU A 64 9.96 -8.15 4.52
C LEU A 64 11.32 -8.59 5.05
N SER A 65 12.29 -7.67 5.06
CA SER A 65 13.65 -7.99 5.47
C SER A 65 13.74 -8.31 6.96
N GLN A 66 12.81 -7.78 7.78
CA GLN A 66 12.75 -8.04 9.21
C GLN A 66 12.00 -9.34 9.54
N PHE A 67 10.92 -9.64 8.80
CA PHE A 67 9.94 -10.66 9.21
C PHE A 67 9.81 -11.83 8.22
N GLY A 68 10.49 -11.81 7.09
CA GLY A 68 10.46 -12.86 6.07
C GLY A 68 9.13 -12.93 5.30
N VAL A 69 9.12 -13.77 4.25
CA VAL A 69 7.96 -13.95 3.35
C VAL A 69 6.93 -14.91 3.94
N THR A 70 7.41 -15.89 4.72
CA THR A 70 6.63 -16.97 5.32
C THR A 70 6.80 -16.93 6.82
N ASN A 71 5.69 -17.11 7.52
CA ASN A 71 5.72 -17.31 8.96
C ASN A 71 4.77 -18.42 9.33
N ASP A 72 5.22 -19.27 10.25
CA ASP A 72 4.55 -20.34 10.99
C ASP A 72 3.01 -20.21 11.10
N GLY A 73 2.29 -20.47 10.00
CA GLY A 73 0.82 -20.41 9.94
C GLY A 73 0.16 -19.03 9.81
N SER A 74 0.91 -17.94 9.59
CA SER A 74 0.35 -16.58 9.44
C SER A 74 0.04 -16.23 7.97
N PRO A 75 -1.03 -15.45 7.68
CA PRO A 75 -1.49 -15.15 6.31
C PRO A 75 -0.58 -14.17 5.54
N ARG A 76 0.72 -14.10 5.87
CA ARG A 76 1.70 -13.13 5.35
C ARG A 76 1.87 -13.14 3.83
N ILE A 77 1.66 -14.28 3.17
CA ILE A 77 1.72 -14.35 1.71
C ILE A 77 0.55 -13.64 1.02
N PHE A 78 -0.63 -13.61 1.65
CA PHE A 78 -1.78 -12.87 1.14
C PHE A 78 -1.54 -11.36 1.20
N PHE A 79 -0.83 -10.89 2.22
CA PHE A 79 -0.39 -9.49 2.36
C PHE A 79 0.56 -9.04 1.23
N TRP A 80 1.35 -9.95 0.67
CA TRP A 80 2.17 -9.65 -0.51
C TRP A 80 1.35 -9.50 -1.77
N GLY A 81 0.30 -10.30 -1.93
CA GLY A 81 -0.67 -10.11 -3.01
C GLY A 81 -1.28 -8.72 -2.97
N ALA A 82 -1.63 -8.23 -1.77
CA ALA A 82 -2.15 -6.87 -1.58
C ALA A 82 -1.11 -5.79 -1.95
N VAL A 83 0.16 -5.95 -1.55
CA VAL A 83 1.24 -5.00 -1.90
C VAL A 83 1.46 -4.93 -3.41
N VAL A 84 1.63 -6.08 -4.06
CA VAL A 84 1.88 -6.14 -5.51
C VAL A 84 0.69 -5.57 -6.28
N SER A 85 -0.53 -5.93 -5.89
CA SER A 85 -1.75 -5.38 -6.48
C SER A 85 -1.83 -3.87 -6.31
N THR A 86 -1.48 -3.35 -5.13
CA THR A 86 -1.45 -1.91 -4.86
C THR A 86 -0.44 -1.19 -5.76
N LEU A 87 0.77 -1.72 -5.91
CA LEU A 87 1.79 -1.15 -6.80
C LEU A 87 1.32 -1.15 -8.26
N ALA A 88 0.79 -2.26 -8.76
CA ALA A 88 0.31 -2.37 -10.13
C ALA A 88 -0.85 -1.40 -10.41
N LEU A 89 -1.87 -1.38 -9.54
CA LEU A 89 -3.02 -0.49 -9.69
C LEU A 89 -2.64 0.99 -9.54
N SER A 90 -1.71 1.31 -8.64
CA SER A 90 -1.23 2.69 -8.46
C SER A 90 -0.40 3.15 -9.66
N GLY A 91 0.46 2.29 -10.21
CA GLY A 91 1.20 2.57 -11.45
C GLY A 91 0.27 2.78 -12.64
N TYR A 92 -0.76 1.96 -12.80
CA TYR A 92 -1.80 2.16 -13.81
C TYR A 92 -2.55 3.47 -13.60
N PHE A 93 -2.94 3.78 -12.36
CA PHE A 93 -3.63 5.02 -12.01
C PHE A 93 -2.80 6.27 -12.34
N ILE A 94 -1.49 6.24 -12.12
CA ILE A 94 -0.58 7.32 -12.55
C ILE A 94 -0.52 7.42 -14.07
N LYS A 95 -0.39 6.29 -14.78
CA LYS A 95 -0.31 6.29 -16.26
C LYS A 95 -1.58 6.88 -16.90
N ASP A 96 -2.74 6.55 -16.36
CA ASP A 96 -4.04 6.99 -16.85
C ASP A 96 -4.34 8.47 -16.53
N LYS A 97 -3.64 9.03 -15.54
CA LYS A 97 -3.80 10.43 -15.15
C LYS A 97 -2.91 11.36 -15.97
N ASP A 98 -3.52 12.37 -16.57
CA ASP A 98 -2.82 13.59 -16.97
C ASP A 98 -2.44 14.40 -15.73
N PHE A 99 -1.16 14.35 -15.37
CA PHE A 99 -0.57 15.30 -14.43
C PHE A 99 -0.28 16.58 -15.19
N ARG A 100 -1.16 17.58 -15.05
CA ARG A 100 -0.94 18.95 -15.55
C ARG A 100 -0.16 19.76 -14.52
#